data_AF-A0A3N1WV79-F1
#
_entry.id   AF-A0A3N1WV79-F1
#
_cell.length_a   1.000
_cell.length_b   1.000
_cell.length_c   1.000
_cell.angle_alpha   90.00
_cell.angle_beta   90.00
_cell.angle_gamma   90.00
#
_symmetry.space_group_name_H-M   'P 1'
#
loop_
_entity.id
_entity.type
_entity.pdbx_description
1 polymer ?
#
loop_
_entity_poly.entity_id
_entity_poly.type
_entity_poly.pdbx_seq_one_letter_code
_entity_poly.pdbx_strand_id
1 'polypeptide(L)'
;MITSEREIRALMTAPEQQLFDLSLSKELPKFSGPQIRAKLKRARDLRDKAQDTYRRQVMATQGRTGTKRGLTGGSNERTRMKAAALSGVVERLAAAATAADDNSTIH
;
A
#
# COMPACT_ATOMS: atom_id res chain seq x y z
N MET A 1 -7.21 14.99 9.68
CA MET A 1 -6.71 13.62 9.48
C MET A 1 -7.51 13.06 8.32
N ILE A 2 -6.87 12.81 7.18
CA ILE A 2 -7.56 12.25 6.01
C ILE A 2 -7.79 10.76 6.30
N THR A 3 -9.01 10.44 6.72
CA THR A 3 -9.43 9.08 7.10
C THR A 3 -10.39 8.50 6.06
N SER A 4 -10.79 9.29 5.06
CA SER A 4 -11.81 8.89 4.10
C SER A 4 -11.22 8.11 2.92
N GLU A 5 -11.79 6.94 2.66
CA GLU A 5 -11.39 6.00 1.61
C GLU A 5 -11.24 6.65 0.22
N ARG A 6 -12.12 7.61 -0.08
CA ARG A 6 -12.12 8.38 -1.33
C ARG A 6 -10.87 9.23 -1.49
N GLU A 7 -10.39 9.82 -0.41
CA GLU A 7 -9.17 10.63 -0.43
C GLU A 7 -7.95 9.74 -0.64
N ILE A 8 -7.88 8.58 0.02
CA ILE A 8 -6.83 7.57 -0.21
C ILE A 8 -6.81 7.12 -1.67
N ARG A 9 -7.97 6.79 -2.25
CA ARG A 9 -8.08 6.43 -3.68
C ARG A 9 -7.52 7.52 -4.58
N ALA A 10 -7.83 8.79 -4.31
CA ALA A 10 -7.33 9.92 -5.11
C ALA A 10 -5.80 10.10 -5.05
N LEU A 11 -5.13 9.55 -4.03
CA LEU A 11 -3.67 9.58 -3.91
C LEU A 11 -2.99 8.42 -4.66
N MET A 12 -3.74 7.36 -4.98
CA MET A 12 -3.25 6.12 -5.58
C MET A 12 -3.37 6.14 -7.11
N THR A 13 -2.48 5.41 -7.77
CA THR A 13 -2.56 5.12 -9.21
C THR A 13 -3.59 4.02 -9.48
N ALA A 14 -4.07 3.91 -10.72
CA ALA A 14 -5.04 2.88 -11.12
C ALA A 14 -4.71 1.43 -10.66
N PRO A 15 -3.47 0.90 -10.82
CA PRO A 15 -3.16 -0.46 -10.36
C PRO A 15 -3.17 -0.61 -8.83
N GLU A 16 -2.89 0.46 -8.09
CA GLU A 16 -2.93 0.47 -6.63
C GLU A 16 -4.37 0.54 -6.11
N GLN A 17 -5.23 1.32 -6.79
CA GLN A 17 -6.66 1.37 -6.48
C GLN A 17 -7.32 -0.01 -6.67
N GLN A 18 -7.00 -0.72 -7.75
CA GLN A 18 -7.54 -2.07 -7.98
C GLN A 18 -7.20 -3.04 -6.85
N LEU A 19 -5.96 -2.99 -6.33
CA LEU A 19 -5.54 -3.84 -5.21
C LEU A 19 -6.18 -3.39 -3.89
N PHE A 20 -6.35 -2.08 -3.69
CA PHE A 20 -7.04 -1.54 -2.54
C PHE A 20 -8.50 -2.01 -2.51
N ASP A 21 -9.20 -1.91 -3.64
CA ASP A 21 -10.60 -2.32 -3.80
C ASP A 21 -10.77 -3.81 -3.57
N LEU A 22 -9.86 -4.60 -4.13
CA LEU A 22 -9.85 -6.02 -3.90
C LEU A 22 -9.62 -6.37 -2.43
N SER A 23 -8.74 -5.65 -1.72
CA SER A 23 -8.47 -5.88 -0.30
C SER A 23 -9.68 -5.60 0.59
N LEU A 24 -10.60 -4.74 0.14
CA LEU A 24 -11.85 -4.42 0.81
C LEU A 24 -13.03 -5.29 0.34
N SER A 25 -12.87 -5.96 -0.81
CA SER A 25 -13.92 -6.79 -1.38
C SER A 25 -14.19 -8.00 -0.49
N LYS A 26 -15.48 -8.26 -0.23
CA LYS A 26 -15.95 -9.47 0.44
C LYS A 26 -15.65 -10.75 -0.34
N GLU A 27 -15.21 -10.61 -1.59
CA GLU A 27 -14.83 -11.73 -2.44
C GLU A 27 -13.38 -12.18 -2.26
N LEU A 28 -12.58 -11.44 -1.49
CA LEU A 28 -11.19 -11.81 -1.23
C LEU A 28 -11.00 -13.26 -0.71
N PRO A 29 -11.86 -13.80 0.18
CA PRO A 29 -11.77 -15.20 0.63
C PRO A 29 -12.17 -16.23 -0.42
N LYS A 30 -12.83 -15.82 -1.51
CA LYS A 30 -13.25 -16.72 -2.60
C LYS A 30 -12.10 -17.06 -3.56
N PHE A 31 -11.00 -16.29 -3.51
CA PHE A 31 -9.83 -16.58 -4.33
C PHE A 31 -9.08 -17.79 -3.78
N SER A 32 -8.44 -18.56 -4.67
CA SER A 32 -7.60 -19.67 -4.24
C SER A 32 -6.33 -19.16 -3.54
N GLY A 33 -5.77 -19.95 -2.62
CA GLY A 33 -4.52 -19.62 -1.92
C GLY A 33 -3.39 -19.11 -2.84
N PRO A 34 -3.08 -19.79 -3.98
CA PRO A 34 -2.11 -19.30 -4.95
C PRO A 34 -2.46 -17.92 -5.55
N GLN A 35 -3.74 -17.67 -5.82
CA GLN A 35 -4.20 -16.39 -6.35
C GLN A 35 -4.09 -15.26 -5.33
N ILE A 36 -4.31 -15.54 -4.04
CA ILE A 36 -4.13 -14.55 -2.96
C ILE A 36 -2.64 -14.24 -2.79
N ARG A 37 -1.77 -15.27 -2.78
CA ARG A 37 -0.31 -15.08 -2.69
C ARG A 37 0.26 -14.27 -3.85
N ALA A 38 -0.18 -14.50 -5.08
CA ALA A 38 0.24 -13.71 -6.24
C ALA A 38 -0.11 -12.22 -6.09
N LYS A 39 -1.30 -11.92 -5.55
CA LYS A 39 -1.75 -10.55 -5.31
C LYS A 39 -1.04 -9.91 -4.12
N LEU A 40 -0.77 -10.68 -3.07
CA LEU A 40 0.04 -10.24 -1.93
C LEU A 40 1.46 -9.85 -2.38
N LYS A 41 2.09 -10.65 -3.25
CA LYS A 41 3.39 -10.30 -3.84
C LYS A 41 3.32 -8.96 -4.58
N ARG A 42 2.33 -8.79 -5.46
CA ARG A 42 2.13 -7.53 -6.21
C ARG A 42 1.90 -6.33 -5.29
N ALA A 43 1.14 -6.51 -4.20
CA ALA A 43 0.91 -5.46 -3.20
C ALA A 43 2.20 -5.08 -2.46
N ARG A 44 3.04 -6.06 -2.11
CA ARG A 44 4.37 -5.82 -1.51
C ARG A 44 5.27 -5.04 -2.46
N ASP A 45 5.36 -5.44 -3.73
CA ASP A 45 6.19 -4.76 -4.73
C ASP A 45 5.79 -3.29 -4.90
N LEU A 46 4.48 -3.00 -4.94
CA LEU A 46 3.96 -1.64 -5.03
C LEU A 46 4.22 -0.82 -3.76
N ARG A 47 4.05 -1.43 -2.58
CA ARG A 47 4.37 -0.79 -1.30
C ARG A 47 5.85 -0.43 -1.24
N ASP A 48 6.73 -1.36 -1.59
CA ASP A 48 8.17 -1.18 -1.52
C ASP A 48 8.62 -0.10 -2.51
N LYS A 49 8.03 -0.05 -3.71
CA LYS A 49 8.24 1.05 -4.67
C LYS A 49 7.77 2.41 -4.13
N ALA A 50 6.62 2.46 -3.46
CA ALA A 50 6.11 3.69 -2.84
C ALA A 50 7.01 4.16 -1.69
N GLN A 51 7.50 3.23 -0.86
CA GLN A 51 8.45 3.51 0.22
C GLN A 51 9.80 3.99 -0.32
N ASP A 52 10.32 3.37 -1.38
CA ASP A 52 11.56 3.78 -2.02
C ASP A 52 11.42 5.20 -2.62
N THR A 53 10.29 5.48 -3.29
CA THR A 53 9.98 6.82 -3.79
C THR A 53 9.96 7.85 -2.66
N TYR A 54 9.33 7.52 -1.53
CA TYR A 54 9.32 8.39 -0.34
C TYR A 54 10.73 8.64 0.20
N ARG A 55 11.54 7.57 0.38
CA ARG A 55 12.92 7.69 0.86
C ARG A 55 13.75 8.59 -0.06
N ARG A 56 13.65 8.41 -1.38
CA ARG A 56 14.32 9.26 -2.37
C ARG A 56 13.85 10.71 -2.31
N GLN A 57 12.55 10.95 -2.19
CA GLN A 57 12.00 12.31 -2.06
C GLN A 57 12.48 13.01 -0.79
N VAL A 58 12.53 12.29 0.34
CA VAL A 58 13.06 12.80 1.60
C VAL A 58 14.53 13.17 1.46
N MET A 59 15.36 12.27 0.91
CA MET A 59 16.79 12.52 0.70
C MET A 59 17.06 13.69 -0.26
N ALA A 60 16.31 13.77 -1.37
CA ALA A 60 16.41 14.87 -2.31
C ALA A 60 16.00 16.22 -1.69
N THR A 61 14.99 16.20 -0.82
CA THR A 61 14.58 17.40 -0.05
C THR A 61 15.68 17.80 0.94
N GLN A 62 16.23 16.84 1.68
CA GLN A 62 17.30 17.07 2.66
C GLN A 62 18.57 17.65 2.02
N GLY A 63 19.02 17.09 0.89
CA GLY A 63 20.19 17.58 0.15
C GLY A 63 20.00 18.99 -0.42
N ARG A 64 18.76 19.41 -0.67
CA ARG A 64 18.41 20.75 -1.17
C ARG A 64 18.21 21.79 -0.06
N THR A 65 17.94 21.36 1.18
CA THR A 65 17.62 22.25 2.32
C THR A 65 18.82 22.65 3.19
N GLY A 66 20.05 22.45 2.73
CA GLY A 66 21.28 22.80 3.48
C GLY A 66 21.40 24.29 3.90
N THR A 67 20.53 25.20 3.46
CA THR A 67 20.64 26.65 3.76
C THR A 67 19.39 27.37 4.25
N LYS A 68 18.22 26.73 4.38
CA LYS A 68 17.08 27.41 5.02
C LYS A 68 16.06 26.40 5.50
N ARG A 69 15.59 26.57 6.75
CA ARG A 69 14.44 25.85 7.33
C ARG A 69 13.26 25.87 6.34
N GLY A 70 13.20 24.85 5.50
CA GLY A 70 12.13 24.60 4.54
C GLY A 70 11.57 23.23 4.86
N LEU A 71 11.02 23.10 6.07
CA LEU A 71 10.25 21.94 6.47
C LEU A 71 9.14 21.73 5.42
N THR A 72 9.04 20.51 4.90
CA THR A 72 7.80 19.87 4.42
C THR A 72 7.11 20.47 3.19
N GLY A 73 7.55 20.06 2.00
CA GLY A 73 6.71 20.10 0.80
C GLY A 73 5.64 19.00 0.86
N GLY A 74 4.35 19.36 0.69
CA GLY A 74 3.19 18.45 0.79
C GLY A 74 3.24 17.18 -0.07
N SER A 75 4.14 17.11 -1.05
CA SER A 75 4.44 15.90 -1.82
C SER A 75 4.96 14.75 -0.94
N ASN A 76 5.80 15.02 0.05
CA ASN A 76 6.36 13.96 0.92
C ASN A 76 5.28 13.39 1.84
N GLU A 77 4.40 14.24 2.37
CA GLU A 77 3.27 13.81 3.21
C GLU A 77 2.27 12.98 2.40
N ARG A 78 1.96 13.40 1.16
CA ARG A 78 1.14 12.61 0.23
C ARG A 78 1.74 11.22 -0.04
N THR A 79 3.05 11.13 -0.29
CA THR A 79 3.73 9.84 -0.50
C THR A 79 3.75 8.99 0.77
N ARG A 80 3.92 9.61 1.95
CA ARG A 80 3.84 8.93 3.26
C ARG A 80 2.46 8.32 3.49
N MET A 81 1.40 9.10 3.29
CA MET A 81 0.01 8.62 3.41
C MET A 81 -0.27 7.46 2.46
N LYS A 82 0.21 7.56 1.21
CA LYS A 82 0.11 6.51 0.21
C LYS A 82 0.81 5.21 0.67
N ALA A 83 2.02 5.32 1.22
CA ALA A 83 2.77 4.17 1.73
C ALA A 83 2.06 3.52 2.93
N ALA A 84 1.48 4.32 3.83
CA ALA A 84 0.70 3.81 4.96
C ALA A 84 -0.55 3.05 4.51
N ALA A 85 -1.30 3.59 3.54
CA ALA A 85 -2.46 2.91 2.97
C ALA A 85 -2.11 1.56 2.31
N LEU A 86 -1.00 1.52 1.55
CA LEU A 86 -0.50 0.28 0.95
C LEU A 86 -0.04 -0.75 2.00
N SER A 87 0.47 -0.31 3.16
CA SER A 87 0.78 -1.23 4.27
C SER A 87 -0.47 -1.95 4.77
N GLY A 88 -1.57 -1.22 5.00
CA GLY A 88 -2.84 -1.82 5.42
C GLY A 88 -3.43 -2.78 4.38
N VAL A 89 -3.24 -2.52 3.08
CA VAL A 89 -3.61 -3.46 2.00
C VAL A 89 -2.80 -4.76 2.11
N VAL A 90 -1.49 -4.67 2.31
CA VAL A 90 -0.62 -5.84 2.46
C VAL A 90 -1.01 -6.67 3.68
N GLU A 91 -1.33 -6.03 4.81
CA GLU A 91 -1.77 -6.70 6.03
C GLU A 91 -3.08 -7.48 5.81
N ARG A 92 -4.08 -6.86 5.17
CA ARG A 92 -5.35 -7.54 4.83
C ARG A 92 -5.16 -8.72 3.88
N LEU A 93 -4.34 -8.55 2.84
CA LEU A 93 -4.03 -9.63 1.91
C LEU A 93 -3.22 -10.75 2.56
N ALA A 94 -2.34 -10.44 3.51
CA ALA A 94 -1.60 -11.44 4.26
C ALA A 94 -2.52 -12.25 5.18
N ALA A 95 -3.43 -11.59 5.90
CA ALA A 95 -4.43 -12.26 6.72
C ALA A 95 -5.34 -13.18 5.88
N ALA A 96 -5.76 -12.73 4.70
CA ALA A 96 -6.54 -13.54 3.77
C ALA A 96 -5.74 -14.74 3.20
N ALA A 97 -4.43 -14.58 3.00
CA ALA A 97 -3.58 -15.68 2.55
C ALA A 97 -3.48 -16.77 3.61
N THR A 98 -3.27 -16.40 4.88
CA THR A 98 -3.27 -17.33 6.01
C THR A 98 -4.60 -18.06 6.13
N ALA A 99 -5.72 -17.33 6.12
CA ALA A 99 -7.05 -17.95 6.20
C ALA A 99 -7.36 -18.90 5.03
N ALA A 100 -6.84 -18.62 3.83
CA ALA A 100 -7.01 -19.49 2.67
C ALA A 100 -6.15 -20.75 2.74
N ASP A 101 -4.95 -20.67 3.32
CA ASP A 101 -4.10 -21.84 3.57
C ASP A 101 -4.70 -22.74 4.67
N ASP A 102 -5.31 -22.17 5.71
CA ASP A 102 -6.02 -22.91 6.76
C ASP A 102 -7.23 -23.68 6.18
N ASN A 103 -8.01 -23.04 5.29
CA ASN A 103 -9.18 -23.66 4.67
C ASN A 103 -8.83 -24.78 3.66
N SER A 104 -7.59 -24.82 3.16
CA SER A 104 -7.13 -25.89 2.27
C SER A 104 -6.75 -27.18 3.00
N THR A 105 -6.70 -27.17 4.33
CA THR A 105 -6.26 -28.31 5.16
C THR A 105 -7.42 -29.18 5.66
N ILE A 106 -8.68 -28.77 5.44
CA ILE A 106 -9.88 -29.44 6.00
C ILE A 106 -10.63 -30.33 4.96
N HIS A 107 -10.00 -30.73 3.86
CA HIS A 107 -10.60 -31.69 2.91
C HIS A 107 -9.80 -32.98 2.78
#